data_AF-A0AAV9B0D6-F1
#
_entry.id   AF-A0AAV9B0D6-F1
#
_cell.length_a   1.000
_cell.length_b   1.000
_cell.length_c   1.000
_cell.angle_alpha   90.00
_cell.angle_beta   90.00
_cell.angle_gamma   90.00
#
_symmetry.space_group_name_H-M   'P 1'
#
loop_
_entity.id
_entity.type
_entity.pdbx_description
1 polymer ?
#
loop_
_entity_poly.entity_id
_entity_poly.type
_entity_poly.pdbx_seq_one_letter_code
_entity_poly.pdbx_strand_id
1 'polypeptide(L)'
;MSIDRPNPATSSATAASAADEQNRPPRLPRWTRQEILVLIQGKKVTEGLRGPARGAEPKWATVSAYCRRHGIDRGPVQCRKRWSNLAGDFKKIREWESFWSMRNDARRESGLPGFFDREVYDILDGLQNKLIEVFEQNSRMLTAQLEAQNMNCRLDREQRKEQVDGLLGVLNKFADAISRIADKF
;
A
#
# COMPACT_ATOMS: atom_id res chain seq x y z
N MET A 1 60.59 -57.48 -21.90
CA MET A 1 59.98 -56.37 -21.13
C MET A 1 60.40 -55.08 -21.79
N SER A 2 59.56 -54.60 -22.71
CA SER A 2 59.79 -53.37 -23.48
C SER A 2 59.33 -52.19 -22.61
N ILE A 3 60.21 -51.20 -22.41
CA ILE A 3 59.85 -49.96 -21.71
C ILE A 3 59.84 -48.85 -22.76
N ASP A 4 58.65 -48.35 -23.04
CA ASP A 4 58.34 -47.27 -23.97
C ASP A 4 58.85 -45.90 -23.51
N ARG A 5 59.06 -45.03 -24.50
CA ARG A 5 59.50 -43.62 -24.42
C ARG A 5 58.51 -42.70 -23.67
N PRO A 6 58.97 -41.48 -23.26
CA PRO A 6 58.14 -40.51 -22.55
C PRO A 6 57.22 -39.69 -23.48
N ASN A 7 56.09 -39.22 -22.94
CA ASN A 7 55.15 -38.32 -23.62
C ASN A 7 55.34 -36.85 -23.14
N PRO A 8 55.49 -35.85 -24.04
CA PRO A 8 55.48 -34.44 -23.69
C PRO A 8 54.11 -33.81 -24.01
N ALA A 9 53.38 -33.32 -23.00
CA ALA A 9 52.22 -32.46 -23.23
C ALA A 9 51.94 -31.52 -22.05
N THR A 10 52.40 -30.29 -22.23
CA THR A 10 51.58 -29.06 -22.15
C THR A 10 51.12 -28.59 -20.77
N SER A 11 52.01 -27.84 -20.11
CA SER A 11 51.66 -26.76 -19.20
C SER A 11 51.05 -25.58 -19.98
N SER A 12 49.73 -25.35 -19.88
CA SER A 12 49.12 -24.02 -20.10
C SER A 12 47.59 -24.08 -19.93
N ALA A 13 47.07 -23.98 -18.71
CA ALA A 13 45.62 -23.79 -18.49
C ALA A 13 45.25 -23.07 -17.18
N THR A 14 46.14 -22.27 -16.59
CA THR A 14 45.88 -21.59 -15.30
C THR A 14 45.99 -20.07 -15.31
N ALA A 15 46.13 -19.44 -16.49
CA ALA A 15 46.26 -17.97 -16.58
C ALA A 15 45.00 -17.23 -17.09
N ALA A 16 43.98 -17.93 -17.59
CA ALA A 16 42.82 -17.28 -18.23
C ALA A 16 41.66 -16.95 -17.28
N SER A 17 41.65 -17.49 -16.06
CA SER A 17 40.49 -17.39 -15.14
C SER A 17 40.58 -16.24 -14.12
N ALA A 18 41.75 -15.59 -14.01
CA ALA A 18 41.99 -14.55 -13.01
C ALA A 18 41.67 -13.13 -13.50
N ALA A 19 41.62 -12.89 -14.82
CA ALA A 19 41.43 -11.56 -15.38
C ALA A 19 39.95 -11.10 -15.47
N ASP A 20 38.99 -12.01 -15.32
CA ASP A 20 37.55 -11.71 -15.46
C ASP A 20 36.84 -11.44 -14.10
N GLU A 21 37.50 -11.67 -12.97
CA GLU A 21 36.96 -11.29 -11.66
C GLU A 21 37.13 -9.81 -11.32
N GLN A 22 38.13 -9.12 -11.89
CA GLN A 22 38.41 -7.71 -11.59
C GLN A 22 37.41 -6.72 -12.22
N ASN A 23 36.54 -7.15 -13.13
CA ASN A 23 35.59 -6.26 -13.81
C ASN A 23 34.12 -6.53 -13.43
N ARG A 24 33.86 -7.35 -12.40
CA ARG A 24 32.51 -7.52 -11.87
C ARG A 24 32.25 -6.40 -10.85
N PRO A 25 31.16 -5.62 -10.97
CA PRO A 25 30.84 -4.58 -9.99
C PRO A 25 30.83 -5.20 -8.58
N PRO A 26 31.42 -4.54 -7.57
CA PRO A 26 31.52 -5.08 -6.22
C PRO A 26 30.18 -5.64 -5.76
N ARG A 27 30.17 -6.85 -5.18
CA ARG A 27 28.96 -7.38 -4.53
C ARG A 27 28.49 -6.34 -3.54
N LEU A 28 27.38 -5.68 -3.87
CA LEU A 28 26.88 -4.57 -3.07
C LEU A 28 26.66 -5.05 -1.63
N PRO A 29 27.09 -4.27 -0.62
CA PRO A 29 26.96 -4.65 0.78
C PRO A 29 25.50 -4.91 1.16
N ARG A 30 25.30 -5.63 2.28
CA ARG A 30 23.96 -5.82 2.89
C ARG A 30 23.29 -4.45 3.04
N TRP A 31 21.99 -4.38 2.78
CA TRP A 31 21.21 -3.16 2.96
C TRP A 31 21.34 -2.69 4.42
N THR A 32 21.89 -1.50 4.61
CA THR A 32 22.02 -0.87 5.92
C THR A 32 20.67 -0.31 6.38
N ARG A 33 20.53 -0.05 7.69
CA ARG A 33 19.35 0.63 8.24
C ARG A 33 19.09 1.95 7.53
N GLN A 34 20.13 2.78 7.36
CA GLN A 34 20.01 4.07 6.67
C GLN A 34 19.51 3.90 5.24
N GLU A 35 20.03 2.90 4.50
CA GLU A 35 19.57 2.65 3.14
C GLU A 35 18.09 2.26 3.09
N ILE A 36 17.62 1.50 4.07
CA ILE A 36 16.21 1.07 4.18
C ILE A 36 15.31 2.27 4.52
N LEU A 37 15.73 3.13 5.45
CA LEU A 37 14.98 4.33 5.82
C LEU A 37 14.79 5.27 4.62
N VAL A 38 15.85 5.49 3.83
CA VAL A 38 15.76 6.30 2.61
C VAL A 38 14.90 5.63 1.54
N LEU A 39 14.96 4.30 1.41
CA LEU A 39 14.07 3.56 0.50
C LEU A 39 12.60 3.78 0.88
N ILE A 40 12.26 3.70 2.18
CA ILE A 40 10.91 3.94 2.68
C ILE A 40 10.47 5.37 2.41
N GLN A 41 11.33 6.35 2.69
CA GLN A 41 11.02 7.75 2.41
C GLN A 41 10.82 8.01 0.91
N GLY A 42 11.69 7.46 0.06
CA GLY A 42 11.57 7.57 -1.39
C GLY A 42 10.28 6.94 -1.90
N LYS A 43 9.85 5.82 -1.30
CA LYS A 43 8.55 5.20 -1.61
C LYS A 43 7.39 6.09 -1.20
N LYS A 44 7.37 6.58 0.04
CA LYS A 44 6.34 7.48 0.58
C LYS A 44 6.17 8.75 -0.25
N VAL A 45 7.27 9.41 -0.63
CA VAL A 45 7.22 10.61 -1.49
C VAL A 45 6.64 10.26 -2.86
N THR A 46 7.08 9.16 -3.46
CA THR A 46 6.61 8.76 -4.79
C THR A 46 5.11 8.40 -4.79
N GLU A 47 4.61 7.79 -3.71
CA GLU A 47 3.19 7.44 -3.55
C GLU A 47 2.32 8.65 -3.16
N GLY A 48 2.81 9.52 -2.27
CA GLY A 48 2.11 10.73 -1.83
C GLY A 48 1.86 11.74 -2.94
N LEU A 49 2.69 11.77 -3.98
CA LEU A 49 2.49 12.61 -5.18
C LEU A 49 1.28 12.20 -6.05
N ARG A 50 0.62 11.06 -5.80
CA ARG A 50 -0.46 10.56 -6.68
C ARG A 50 -1.83 10.34 -6.03
N GLY A 51 -1.99 10.59 -4.73
CA GLY A 51 -3.28 10.41 -4.04
C GLY A 51 -3.82 8.96 -4.08
N PRO A 52 -4.96 8.68 -3.44
CA PRO A 52 -5.44 7.31 -3.21
C PRO A 52 -5.93 6.54 -4.45
N ALA A 53 -5.99 7.17 -5.63
CA ALA A 53 -6.85 6.71 -6.74
C ALA A 53 -6.13 6.33 -8.05
N ARG A 54 -4.82 6.10 -8.07
CA ARG A 54 -4.12 5.68 -9.30
C ARG A 54 -3.25 4.46 -9.11
N GLY A 55 -3.88 3.30 -9.27
CA GLY A 55 -3.20 2.04 -9.60
C GLY A 55 -2.44 2.17 -10.92
N ALA A 56 -1.11 2.25 -10.83
CA ALA A 56 -0.13 1.85 -11.83
C ALA A 56 1.26 2.07 -11.20
N GLU A 57 2.03 0.98 -11.12
CA GLU A 57 3.34 0.86 -10.49
C GLU A 57 4.25 2.12 -10.68
N PRO A 58 4.70 2.78 -9.60
CA PRO A 58 5.69 3.83 -9.71
C PRO A 58 7.01 3.20 -10.12
N LYS A 59 7.40 3.40 -11.38
CA LYS A 59 8.60 2.83 -11.98
C LYS A 59 9.74 3.06 -11.01
N TRP A 60 10.25 1.97 -10.43
CA TRP A 60 11.29 1.95 -9.42
C TRP A 60 12.53 2.79 -9.76
N ALA A 61 12.66 3.23 -11.03
CA ALA A 61 13.47 4.35 -11.49
C ALA A 61 13.35 5.62 -10.62
N THR A 62 12.14 6.09 -10.29
CA THR A 62 11.96 7.31 -9.47
C THR A 62 12.42 7.08 -8.04
N VAL A 63 12.07 5.94 -7.45
CA VAL A 63 12.51 5.56 -6.10
C VAL A 63 14.04 5.39 -6.06
N SER A 64 14.62 4.71 -7.05
CA SER A 64 16.06 4.56 -7.21
C SER A 64 16.77 5.91 -7.41
N ALA A 65 16.19 6.82 -8.21
CA ALA A 65 16.71 8.18 -8.36
C ALA A 65 16.62 8.98 -7.05
N TYR A 66 15.57 8.79 -6.27
CA TYR A 66 15.47 9.35 -4.92
C TYR A 66 16.60 8.83 -4.02
N CYS A 67 16.79 7.51 -3.96
CA CYS A 67 17.88 6.87 -3.21
C CYS A 67 19.26 7.40 -3.64
N ARG A 68 19.50 7.51 -4.96
CA ARG A 68 20.79 7.99 -5.49
C ARG A 68 21.09 9.43 -5.09
N ARG A 69 20.09 10.32 -5.10
CA ARG A 69 20.24 11.70 -4.61
C ARG A 69 20.57 11.80 -3.11
N HIS A 70 20.31 10.75 -2.36
CA HIS A 70 20.61 10.64 -0.92
C HIS A 70 21.85 9.75 -0.66
N GLY A 71 22.69 9.53 -1.67
CA GLY A 71 23.96 8.79 -1.54
C GLY A 71 23.84 7.26 -1.61
N ILE A 72 22.69 6.73 -2.05
CA ILE A 72 22.45 5.29 -2.13
C ILE A 72 22.38 4.86 -3.59
N ASP A 73 23.44 4.25 -4.09
CA ASP A 73 23.48 3.75 -5.46
C ASP A 73 22.91 2.32 -5.57
N ARG A 74 21.58 2.24 -5.48
CA ARG A 74 20.81 1.01 -5.68
C ARG A 74 19.91 1.18 -6.90
N GLY A 75 20.02 0.26 -7.85
CA GLY A 75 19.23 0.27 -9.08
C GLY A 75 17.74 -0.01 -8.83
N PRO A 76 16.86 0.33 -9.80
CA PRO A 76 15.41 0.16 -9.69
C PRO A 76 14.97 -1.24 -9.24
N VAL A 77 15.56 -2.28 -9.85
CA VAL A 77 15.26 -3.69 -9.54
C VAL A 77 15.66 -4.05 -8.11
N GLN A 78 16.76 -3.47 -7.61
CA GLN A 78 17.24 -3.72 -6.26
C GLN A 78 16.33 -3.07 -5.22
N CYS A 79 15.89 -1.84 -5.45
CA CYS A 79 14.90 -1.16 -4.62
C CYS A 79 13.59 -1.95 -4.58
N ARG A 80 13.09 -2.42 -5.74
CA ARG A 80 11.88 -3.26 -5.84
C ARG A 80 12.01 -4.53 -5.01
N LYS A 81 13.09 -5.29 -5.24
CA LYS A 81 13.32 -6.56 -4.55
C LYS A 81 13.45 -6.35 -3.04
N ARG A 82 14.19 -5.31 -2.62
CA ARG A 82 14.34 -5.00 -1.20
C ARG A 82 13.00 -4.63 -0.57
N TRP A 83 12.23 -3.78 -1.22
CA TRP A 83 10.90 -3.39 -0.74
C TRP A 83 9.95 -4.58 -0.62
N SER A 84 9.89 -5.44 -1.65
CA SER A 84 9.04 -6.63 -1.64
C SER A 84 9.35 -7.55 -0.47
N ASN A 85 10.64 -7.81 -0.21
CA ASN A 85 11.06 -8.62 0.94
C ASN A 85 10.71 -7.91 2.26
N LEU A 86 11.03 -6.61 2.36
CA LEU A 86 10.78 -5.81 3.56
C LEU A 86 9.28 -5.78 3.93
N ALA A 87 8.41 -5.54 2.94
CA ALA A 87 6.97 -5.51 3.14
C ALA A 87 6.40 -6.89 3.51
N GLY A 88 6.93 -7.96 2.89
CA GLY A 88 6.56 -9.34 3.24
C GLY A 88 6.96 -9.71 4.66
N ASP A 89 8.20 -9.41 5.04
CA ASP A 89 8.74 -9.64 6.39
C ASP A 89 7.96 -8.83 7.44
N PHE A 90 7.69 -7.56 7.17
CA PHE A 90 6.88 -6.70 8.03
C PHE A 90 5.49 -7.27 8.25
N LYS A 91 4.80 -7.70 7.18
CA LYS A 91 3.47 -8.31 7.30
C LYS A 91 3.48 -9.52 8.22
N LYS A 92 4.48 -10.40 8.08
CA LYS A 92 4.64 -11.56 8.95
C LYS A 92 4.86 -11.15 10.40
N ILE A 93 5.76 -10.20 10.66
CA ILE A 93 6.11 -9.79 12.03
C ILE A 93 4.92 -9.15 12.76
N ARG A 94 4.11 -8.36 12.05
CA ARG A 94 2.98 -7.64 12.65
C ARG A 94 1.89 -8.57 13.22
N GLU A 95 1.83 -9.81 12.75
CA GLU A 95 0.94 -10.84 13.28
C GLU A 95 1.50 -11.52 14.55
N TRP A 96 2.71 -11.15 15.00
CA TRP A 96 3.44 -11.80 16.10
C TRP A 96 3.90 -10.79 17.16
N GLU A 97 3.09 -10.58 18.19
CA GLU A 97 3.43 -9.68 19.31
C GLU A 97 4.74 -10.08 20.01
N SER A 98 5.01 -11.37 20.13
CA SER A 98 6.18 -11.93 20.81
C SER A 98 7.48 -11.84 19.98
N PHE A 99 7.44 -11.39 18.72
CA PHE A 99 8.58 -11.37 17.81
C PHE A 99 9.84 -10.78 18.44
N TRP A 100 9.70 -9.65 19.14
CA TRP A 100 10.83 -8.91 19.74
C TRP A 100 11.49 -9.65 20.91
N SER A 101 10.72 -10.48 21.62
CA SER A 101 11.17 -11.23 22.80
C SER A 101 11.67 -12.64 22.45
N MET A 102 11.27 -13.18 21.29
CA MET A 102 11.68 -14.51 20.84
C MET A 102 13.17 -14.58 20.47
N ARG A 103 13.78 -15.75 20.72
CA ARG A 103 15.11 -16.09 20.21
C ARG A 103 15.06 -16.37 18.69
N ASN A 104 16.22 -16.29 18.03
CA ASN A 104 16.32 -16.40 16.56
C ASN A 104 15.94 -17.78 16.01
N ASP A 105 16.29 -18.85 16.73
CA ASP A 105 15.88 -20.23 16.48
C ASP A 105 14.35 -20.37 16.46
N ALA A 106 13.69 -19.89 17.52
CA ALA A 106 12.23 -19.89 17.60
C ALA A 106 11.57 -19.08 16.47
N ARG A 107 12.14 -17.92 16.10
CA ARG A 107 11.66 -17.15 14.93
C ARG A 107 11.74 -17.97 13.64
N ARG A 108 12.85 -18.67 13.42
CA ARG A 108 13.05 -19.49 12.21
C ARG A 108 12.09 -20.67 12.17
N GLU A 109 11.85 -21.33 13.30
CA GLU A 109 10.86 -22.41 13.43
C GLU A 109 9.45 -21.91 13.12
N SER A 110 9.12 -20.66 13.49
CA SER A 110 7.87 -19.99 13.13
C SER A 110 7.85 -19.36 11.72
N GLY A 111 8.89 -19.58 10.89
CA GLY A 111 8.96 -19.03 9.52
C GLY A 111 9.13 -17.50 9.44
N LEU A 112 9.56 -16.88 10.54
CA LEU A 112 9.76 -15.44 10.69
C LEU A 112 11.19 -15.02 10.30
N PRO A 113 11.39 -13.74 9.94
CA PRO A 113 12.72 -13.18 9.70
C PRO A 113 13.59 -13.31 10.95
N GLY A 114 14.84 -13.76 10.78
CA GLY A 114 15.76 -13.87 11.91
C GLY A 114 16.11 -12.52 12.56
N PHE A 115 16.09 -11.45 11.77
CA PHE A 115 16.32 -10.08 12.21
C PHE A 115 15.40 -9.13 11.45
N PHE A 116 14.87 -8.13 12.16
CA PHE A 116 14.18 -6.99 11.59
C PHE A 116 14.49 -5.78 12.46
N ASP A 117 14.71 -4.63 11.83
CA ASP A 117 15.07 -3.42 12.55
C ASP A 117 13.81 -2.78 13.18
N ARG A 118 13.90 -2.43 14.46
CA ARG A 118 12.73 -1.95 15.23
C ARG A 118 12.23 -0.60 14.72
N GLU A 119 13.13 0.32 14.41
CA GLU A 119 12.77 1.65 13.88
C GLU A 119 12.10 1.52 12.51
N VAL A 120 12.63 0.64 11.66
CA VAL A 120 12.02 0.31 10.37
C VAL A 120 10.61 -0.26 10.55
N TYR A 121 10.39 -1.12 11.54
CA TYR A 121 9.06 -1.66 11.84
C TYR A 121 8.09 -0.56 12.28
N ASP A 122 8.48 0.25 13.26
CA ASP A 122 7.61 1.29 13.82
C ASP A 122 7.18 2.30 12.73
N ILE A 123 8.08 2.63 11.78
CA ILE A 123 7.76 3.49 10.63
C ILE A 123 6.73 2.82 9.70
N LEU A 124 6.94 1.54 9.34
CA LEU A 124 6.02 0.81 8.45
C LEU A 124 4.65 0.62 9.09
N ASP A 125 4.61 0.31 10.38
CA ASP A 125 3.38 0.16 11.15
C ASP A 125 2.62 1.49 11.24
N GLY A 126 3.31 2.59 11.57
CA GLY A 126 2.71 3.92 11.56
C GLY A 126 2.14 4.33 10.20
N LEU A 127 2.80 3.98 9.10
CA LEU A 127 2.28 4.23 7.75
C LEU A 127 1.01 3.41 7.47
N GLN A 128 0.97 2.14 7.88
CA GLN A 128 -0.19 1.29 7.67
C GLN A 128 -1.38 1.72 8.54
N ASN A 129 -1.14 2.06 9.81
CA ASN A 129 -2.18 2.54 10.73
C ASN A 129 -2.79 3.85 10.24
N LYS A 130 -1.96 4.79 9.77
CA LYS A 130 -2.46 6.04 9.16
C LYS A 130 -3.33 5.78 7.93
N LEU A 131 -2.98 4.80 7.11
CA LEU A 131 -3.77 4.46 5.93
C LEU A 131 -5.13 3.87 6.33
N ILE A 132 -5.17 2.98 7.34
CA ILE A 132 -6.40 2.43 7.91
C ILE A 132 -7.28 3.56 8.45
N GLU A 133 -6.71 4.47 9.23
CA GLU A 133 -7.42 5.63 9.80
C GLU A 133 -8.09 6.50 8.72
N VAL A 134 -7.34 6.83 7.65
CA VAL A 134 -7.88 7.61 6.52
C VAL A 134 -9.02 6.86 5.82
N PHE A 135 -8.90 5.55 5.60
CA PHE A 135 -9.97 4.76 4.98
C PHE A 135 -11.20 4.69 5.87
N GLU A 136 -11.05 4.49 7.18
CA GLU A 136 -12.16 4.50 8.13
C GLU A 136 -12.85 5.86 8.18
N GLN A 137 -12.08 6.95 8.18
CA GLN A 137 -12.64 8.30 8.15
C GLN A 137 -13.40 8.57 6.86
N ASN A 138 -12.86 8.15 5.72
CA ASN A 138 -13.54 8.24 4.43
C ASN A 138 -14.85 7.44 4.45
N SER A 139 -14.83 6.21 4.97
CA SER A 139 -16.03 5.38 5.11
C SER A 139 -17.11 6.07 5.94
N ARG A 140 -16.75 6.59 7.12
CA ARG A 140 -17.68 7.35 7.99
C ARG A 140 -18.27 8.57 7.27
N MET A 141 -17.44 9.31 6.53
CA MET A 141 -17.89 10.49 5.78
C MET A 141 -18.85 10.11 4.65
N LEU A 142 -18.56 9.07 3.88
CA LEU A 142 -19.45 8.60 2.82
C LEU A 142 -20.80 8.14 3.39
N THR A 143 -20.79 7.41 4.52
CA THR A 143 -22.03 7.01 5.20
C THR A 143 -22.85 8.23 5.63
N ALA A 144 -22.23 9.21 6.28
CA ALA A 144 -22.91 10.44 6.70
C ALA A 144 -23.48 11.24 5.51
N GLN A 145 -22.75 11.30 4.38
CA GLN A 145 -23.23 11.94 3.15
C GLN A 145 -24.46 11.22 2.58
N LEU A 146 -24.44 9.88 2.56
CA LEU A 146 -25.56 9.08 2.07
C LEU A 146 -26.80 9.23 2.98
N GLU A 147 -26.61 9.22 4.30
CA GLU A 147 -27.69 9.43 5.28
C GLU A 147 -28.32 10.81 5.11
N ALA A 148 -27.51 11.85 4.96
CA ALA A 148 -28.00 13.21 4.70
C ALA A 148 -28.82 13.28 3.39
N GLN A 149 -28.34 12.64 2.32
CA GLN A 149 -29.07 12.61 1.05
C GLN A 149 -30.39 11.85 1.16
N ASN A 150 -30.42 10.73 1.87
CA ASN A 150 -31.64 9.95 2.10
C ASN A 150 -32.66 10.72 2.93
N MET A 151 -32.23 11.43 3.98
CA MET A 151 -33.09 12.27 4.79
C MET A 151 -33.70 13.41 3.97
N ASN A 152 -32.89 14.14 3.19
CA ASN A 152 -33.37 15.21 2.33
C ASN A 152 -34.41 14.70 1.32
N CYS A 153 -34.14 13.55 0.67
CA CYS A 153 -35.09 12.95 -0.25
C CYS A 153 -36.41 12.55 0.41
N ARG A 154 -36.37 12.08 1.67
CA ARG A 154 -37.57 11.75 2.44
C ARG A 154 -38.37 13.01 2.76
N LEU A 155 -37.72 14.06 3.25
CA LEU A 155 -38.36 15.34 3.56
C LEU A 155 -39.00 15.97 2.30
N ASP A 156 -38.32 15.93 1.16
CA ASP A 156 -38.87 16.42 -0.12
C ASP A 156 -40.14 15.66 -0.56
N ARG A 157 -40.26 14.38 -0.19
CA ARG A 157 -41.48 13.59 -0.46
C ARG A 157 -42.59 13.94 0.52
N GLU A 158 -42.27 14.08 1.80
CA GLU A 158 -43.22 14.48 2.86
C GLU A 158 -43.80 15.87 2.58
N GLN A 159 -42.95 16.84 2.26
CA GLN A 159 -43.40 18.20 1.94
C GLN A 159 -44.32 18.25 0.71
N ARG A 160 -44.02 17.46 -0.34
CA ARG A 160 -44.90 17.33 -1.50
C ARG A 160 -46.24 16.69 -1.14
N LYS A 161 -46.23 15.69 -0.25
CA LYS A 161 -47.46 15.05 0.23
C LYS A 161 -48.33 16.04 1.02
N GLU A 162 -47.72 16.79 1.94
CA GLU A 162 -48.43 17.83 2.72
C GLU A 162 -49.05 18.91 1.83
N GLN A 163 -48.33 19.35 0.79
CA GLN A 163 -48.87 20.29 -0.19
C GLN A 163 -50.09 19.73 -0.94
N VAL A 164 -50.02 18.47 -1.38
CA VAL A 164 -51.12 17.79 -2.07
C VAL A 164 -52.33 17.60 -1.14
N ASP A 165 -52.11 17.15 0.10
CA ASP A 165 -53.16 16.97 1.10
C ASP A 165 -53.83 18.31 1.45
N GLY A 166 -53.04 19.39 1.52
CA GLY A 166 -53.56 20.75 1.70
C GLY A 166 -54.46 21.21 0.55
N LEU A 167 -54.05 20.98 -0.70
CA LEU A 167 -54.86 21.31 -1.88
C LEU A 167 -56.17 20.51 -1.93
N LEU A 168 -56.11 19.21 -1.65
CA LEU A 168 -57.29 18.35 -1.54
C LEU A 168 -58.25 18.86 -0.45
N GLY A 169 -57.73 19.27 0.70
CA GLY A 169 -58.54 19.84 1.78
C GLY A 169 -59.26 21.13 1.37
N VAL A 170 -58.61 22.00 0.59
CA VAL A 170 -59.24 23.21 0.03
C VAL A 170 -60.34 22.84 -0.97
N LEU A 171 -60.06 21.91 -1.89
CA LEU A 171 -61.04 21.42 -2.87
C LEU A 171 -62.27 20.82 -2.19
N ASN A 172 -62.08 20.00 -1.15
CA ASN A 172 -63.19 19.39 -0.42
C ASN A 172 -64.09 20.42 0.26
N LYS A 173 -63.51 21.49 0.83
CA LYS A 173 -64.28 22.61 1.40
C LYS A 173 -65.08 23.36 0.35
N PHE A 174 -64.51 23.59 -0.84
CA PHE A 174 -65.25 24.19 -1.95
C PHE A 174 -66.39 23.30 -2.41
N ALA A 175 -66.17 21.99 -2.55
CA ALA A 175 -67.21 21.03 -2.89
C ALA A 175 -68.35 21.04 -1.87
N ASP A 176 -68.04 20.97 -0.57
CA ASP A 176 -69.05 21.03 0.51
C ASP A 176 -69.87 22.34 0.46
N ALA A 177 -69.21 23.47 0.17
CA ALA A 177 -69.89 24.76 0.04
C ALA A 177 -70.86 24.78 -1.15
N ILE A 178 -70.46 24.22 -2.29
CA ILE A 178 -71.31 24.09 -3.48
C ILE A 178 -72.50 23.17 -3.20
N SER A 179 -72.28 22.01 -2.58
CA SER A 179 -73.35 21.08 -2.22
C SER A 179 -74.42 21.74 -1.35
N ARG A 180 -74.02 22.51 -0.34
CA ARG A 180 -74.96 23.25 0.53
C ARG A 180 -75.77 24.32 -0.20
N ILE A 181 -75.23 24.91 -1.27
CA ILE A 181 -75.96 25.87 -2.11
C ILE A 181 -76.99 25.12 -2.96
N ALA A 182 -76.60 23.97 -3.52
CA ALA A 182 -77.50 23.15 -4.33
C ALA A 182 -78.71 22.64 -3.52
N ASP A 183 -78.53 22.28 -2.24
CA ASP A 183 -79.62 21.78 -1.38
C ASP A 183 -80.65 22.86 -0.95
N LYS A 184 -80.39 24.14 -1.24
CA LYS A 184 -81.30 25.26 -0.88
C LYS A 184 -82.24 25.69 -2.01
N PHE A 185 -82.16 25.05 -3.18
CA PHE A 185 -83.04 25.25 -4.33
C PHE A 185 -83.80 23.96 -4.63
#